data_AF-A0A3B0M9E6-F1
#
_entry.id   AF-A0A3B0M9E6-F1
#
_cell.length_a   1.000
_cell.length_b   1.000
_cell.length_c   1.000
_cell.angle_alpha   90.00
_cell.angle_beta   90.00
_cell.angle_gamma   90.00
#
_symmetry.space_group_name_H-M   'P 1'
#
loop_
_entity.id
_entity.type
_entity.pdbx_description
1 polymer ?
#
loop_
_entity_poly.entity_id
_entity_poly.type
_entity_poly.pdbx_seq_one_letter_code
_entity_poly.pdbx_strand_id
1 'polypeptide(L)' 'MTMAVDGGATFAKTPVSKTSQKDDEPWAIWAGLMVFLNVLVISGMTFGLAGLVSVMVPAALGMVLVLVRIVTEGM' A
#
# COMPACT_ATOMS: atom_id res chain seq x y z
N MET A 1 42.98 14.37 -42.36
CA MET A 1 42.21 13.55 -41.40
C MET A 1 42.87 13.67 -40.04
N THR A 2 42.40 14.59 -39.20
CA THR A 2 42.76 14.67 -37.78
C THR A 2 41.46 14.85 -37.02
N MET A 3 41.03 13.78 -36.36
CA MET A 3 39.88 13.78 -35.47
C MET A 3 40.24 14.63 -34.24
N ALA A 4 39.74 15.86 -34.17
CA ALA A 4 39.63 16.59 -32.92
C ALA A 4 38.42 16.01 -32.19
N VAL A 5 38.73 15.10 -31.27
CA VAL A 5 37.82 14.36 -30.42
C VAL A 5 37.24 15.30 -29.35
N ASP A 6 35.93 15.16 -29.14
CA ASP A 6 35.21 15.41 -27.88
C ASP A 6 35.26 16.84 -27.29
N GLY A 7 34.49 17.73 -27.92
CA GLY A 7 33.98 18.92 -27.25
C GLY A 7 32.99 18.51 -26.17
N GLY A 8 33.44 18.58 -24.92
CA GLY A 8 32.71 18.25 -23.71
C GLY A 8 31.27 18.77 -23.68
N ALA A 9 30.36 17.85 -23.95
CA ALA A 9 29.02 17.86 -23.41
C ALA A 9 28.73 16.40 -23.07
N THR A 10 29.50 15.87 -22.11
CA THR A 10 29.01 14.81 -21.25
C THR A 10 27.70 15.32 -20.69
N PHE A 11 26.60 14.91 -21.31
CA PHE A 11 25.25 15.03 -20.78
C PHE A 11 25.28 14.27 -19.47
N ALA A 12 25.72 14.97 -18.42
CA ALA A 12 25.56 14.57 -17.05
C ALA A 12 24.06 14.41 -16.91
N LYS A 13 23.61 13.15 -16.97
CA LYS A 13 22.39 12.68 -16.33
C LYS A 13 22.35 13.41 -15.00
N THR A 14 21.52 14.45 -14.91
CA THR A 14 21.19 15.09 -13.66
C THR A 14 20.86 13.94 -12.70
N PRO A 15 21.47 13.87 -11.51
CA PRO A 15 20.96 12.97 -10.50
C PRO A 15 19.57 13.49 -10.18
N VAL A 16 18.56 12.96 -10.89
CA VAL A 16 17.19 12.96 -10.41
C VAL A 16 17.32 12.29 -9.06
N SER A 17 17.32 13.11 -8.01
CA SER A 17 17.12 12.63 -6.66
C SER A 17 15.93 11.71 -6.79
N LYS A 18 16.14 10.43 -6.52
CA LYS A 18 15.08 9.43 -6.45
C LYS A 18 14.27 9.77 -5.21
N THR A 19 13.60 10.92 -5.24
CA THR A 19 12.43 11.22 -4.44
C THR A 19 11.53 10.05 -4.77
N SER A 20 11.38 9.16 -3.81
CA SER A 20 10.53 7.99 -3.91
C SER A 20 9.13 8.50 -4.18
N GLN A 21 8.83 8.73 -5.46
CA GLN A 21 7.51 8.92 -5.98
C GLN A 21 6.86 7.57 -5.74
N LYS A 22 6.19 7.46 -4.59
CA LYS A 22 5.27 6.38 -4.30
C LYS A 22 4.07 6.69 -5.19
N ASP A 23 4.24 6.41 -6.46
CA ASP A 23 3.27 6.65 -7.51
C ASP A 23 2.09 5.71 -7.27
N ASP A 24 1.13 6.15 -6.45
CA ASP A 24 -0.24 5.62 -6.33
C ASP A 24 -0.37 4.12 -6.60
N GLU A 25 0.50 3.34 -5.99
CA GLU A 25 0.78 2.00 -6.48
C GLU A 25 -0.16 1.06 -5.71
N PRO A 26 -1.20 0.49 -6.35
CA PRO A 26 -2.28 -0.20 -5.64
C PRO A 26 -1.83 -1.49 -4.95
N TRP A 27 -0.56 -1.89 -5.13
CA TRP A 27 0.00 -3.13 -4.59
C TRP A 27 -0.13 -3.21 -3.07
N ALA A 28 -0.06 -2.09 -2.35
CA ALA A 28 -0.19 -2.09 -0.89
C ALA A 28 -1.59 -2.54 -0.45
N ILE A 29 -2.63 -2.11 -1.18
CA ILE A 29 -4.03 -2.50 -0.94
C ILE A 29 -4.21 -3.98 -1.29
N TRP A 30 -3.68 -4.42 -2.43
CA TRP A 30 -3.73 -5.83 -2.85
C TRP A 30 -3.00 -6.75 -1.87
N ALA A 31 -1.84 -6.33 -1.35
CA ALA A 31 -1.09 -7.09 -0.36
C ALA A 31 -1.88 -7.22 0.96
N GLY A 32 -2.48 -6.13 1.44
CA GLY A 32 -3.32 -6.15 2.63
C GLY A 32 -4.54 -7.07 2.46
N LEU A 33 -5.19 -7.04 1.29
CA LEU A 33 -6.33 -7.89 0.97
C LEU A 33 -5.95 -9.39 0.98
N MET A 34 -4.81 -9.75 0.38
CA MET A 34 -4.34 -11.14 0.35
C MET A 34 -4.00 -11.66 1.76
N VAL A 35 -3.42 -10.81 2.61
CA VAL A 35 -3.15 -11.17 4.02
C VAL A 35 -4.46 -11.37 4.78
N PHE A 36 -5.41 -10.44 4.64
CA PHE A 36 -6.74 -10.54 5.26
C PHE A 36 -7.47 -11.82 4.86
N LEU A 37 -7.49 -12.15 3.57
CA LEU A 37 -8.13 -13.37 3.06
C LEU A 37 -7.48 -14.64 3.60
N ASN A 38 -6.14 -14.68 3.69
CA ASN A 38 -5.44 -15.83 4.28
C ASN A 38 -5.81 -16.00 5.76
N VAL A 39 -5.80 -14.92 6.54
CA VAL A 39 -6.19 -14.96 7.95
C VAL A 39 -7.64 -15.41 8.10
N LEU A 40 -8.56 -14.91 7.26
CA LEU A 40 -9.97 -15.31 7.26
C LEU A 40 -10.14 -16.81 6.97
N VAL A 41 -9.46 -17.33 5.94
CA VAL A 41 -9.54 -18.74 5.54
C VAL A 41 -8.95 -19.64 6.63
N ILE A 42 -7.77 -19.30 7.15
CA ILE A 42 -7.13 -20.06 8.24
C ILE A 42 -8.02 -20.04 9.47
N SER A 43 -8.51 -18.86 9.87
CA SER A 43 -9.38 -18.69 11.04
C SER A 43 -10.69 -19.47 10.90
N GLY A 44 -11.31 -19.47 9.72
CA GLY A 44 -12.51 -20.25 9.42
C GLY A 44 -12.25 -21.76 9.45
N MET A 45 -11.08 -22.22 9.02
CA MET A 45 -10.70 -23.64 9.07
C MET A 45 -10.31 -24.11 10.48
N THR A 46 -9.58 -23.30 11.25
CA THR A 46 -9.05 -23.72 12.57
C THR A 46 -10.02 -23.48 13.71
N PHE A 47 -10.82 -22.42 13.67
CA PHE A 47 -11.72 -22.02 14.77
C PHE A 47 -13.20 -22.00 14.38
N GLY A 48 -13.54 -22.29 13.11
CA GLY A 48 -14.92 -22.31 12.64
C GLY A 48 -15.64 -20.97 12.85
N LEU A 49 -16.81 -21.01 13.50
CA LEU A 49 -17.61 -19.81 13.80
C LEU A 49 -16.87 -18.80 14.69
N ALA A 50 -16.08 -19.27 15.66
CA ALA A 50 -15.31 -18.37 16.54
C ALA A 50 -14.23 -17.61 15.76
N GLY A 51 -13.66 -18.25 14.74
CA GLY A 51 -12.70 -17.64 13.83
C GLY A 51 -13.30 -16.58 12.90
N LEU A 52 -14.58 -16.72 12.53
CA LEU A 52 -15.29 -15.67 11.81
C LEU A 52 -15.56 -14.45 12.69
N VAL A 53 -15.95 -14.66 13.95
CA VAL A 53 -16.19 -13.57 14.91
C VAL A 53 -14.91 -12.77 15.16
N SER A 54 -13.74 -13.42 15.24
CA SER A 54 -12.46 -12.73 15.46
C SER A 54 -12.05 -11.77 14.34
N VAL A 55 -12.56 -11.97 13.11
CA VAL A 55 -12.33 -11.08 11.97
C VAL A 55 -13.44 -10.04 11.82
N MET A 56 -14.69 -10.42 12.15
CA MET A 56 -15.84 -9.52 12.10
C MET A 56 -15.75 -8.38 13.12
N VAL A 57 -15.23 -8.66 14.32
CA VAL A 57 -15.13 -7.65 15.40
C VAL A 57 -14.17 -6.52 15.03
N PRO A 58 -12.91 -6.77 14.58
CA PRO A 58 -12.02 -5.72 14.08
C PRO A 58 -12.59 -4.95 12.89
N ALA A 59 -13.27 -5.63 11.96
CA ALA A 59 -13.89 -4.98 10.81
C ALA A 59 -15.02 -4.02 11.22
N ALA A 60 -15.88 -4.44 12.16
CA ALA A 60 -16.94 -3.60 12.71
C ALA A 60 -16.36 -2.40 13.48
N LEU A 61 -15.30 -2.61 14.27
CA LEU A 61 -14.60 -1.52 14.96
C LEU A 61 -14.00 -0.52 13.96
N GLY A 62 -13.43 -1.00 12.85
CA GLY A 62 -12.96 -0.15 11.76
C GLY A 62 -14.07 0.73 11.19
N MET A 63 -15.24 0.15 10.90
CA MET A 63 -16.40 0.91 10.42
C MET A 63 -16.91 1.93 11.45
N VAL A 64 -16.95 1.58 12.73
CA VAL A 64 -17.33 2.52 13.79
C VAL A 64 -16.34 3.68 13.88
N LEU A 65 -15.03 3.41 13.80
CA LEU A 65 -14.01 4.46 13.80
C LEU A 65 -14.15 5.39 12.58
N VAL A 66 -14.44 4.83 11.41
CA VAL A 66 -14.72 5.62 10.19
C VAL A 66 -15.95 6.50 10.39
N LEU A 67 -17.06 5.94 10.91
CA LEU A 67 -18.27 6.72 11.19
C LEU A 67 -18.03 7.82 12.22
N VAL A 68 -17.29 7.53 13.29
CA VAL A 68 -16.90 8.52 14.31
C VAL A 68 -16.05 9.62 13.68
N ARG A 69 -15.11 9.28 12.79
CA ARG A 69 -14.30 10.27 12.07
C ARG A 69 -15.14 11.16 11.16
N ILE A 70 -16.07 10.58 10.39
CA ILE A 70 -16.99 11.34 9.55
C ILE A 70 -17.83 12.30 10.41
N VAL A 71 -18.41 11.82 11.52
CA VAL A 71 -19.24 12.64 12.40
C VAL A 71 -18.45 13.74 13.11
N THR A 72 -17.22 13.47 13.51
CA THR A 72 -16.41 14.43 14.30
C THR A 72 -15.69 15.44 13.41
N GLU A 73 -15.21 15.03 12.23
CA GLU A 73 -14.43 15.87 11.32
C GLU A 73 -15.31 16.54 10.23
N GLY A 74 -16.58 16.13 10.09
CA GLY A 74 -17.60 16.87 9.35
C GLY A 74 -17.28 17.14 7.87
N MET A 75 -16.77 16.14 7.14
CA MET A 75 -16.77 16.16 5.68
C MET A 75 -18.17 15.95 5.11
#